data_AF-A0A537VF91-F1
#
_entry.id   AF-A0A537VF91-F1
#
_cell.length_a   1.000
_cell.length_b   1.000
_cell.length_c   1.000
_cell.angle_alpha   90.00
_cell.angle_beta   90.00
_cell.angle_gamma   90.00
#
_symmetry.space_group_name_H-M   'P 1'
#
loop_
_entity.id
_entity.type
_entity.pdbx_description
1 polymer ?
#
loop_
_entity_poly.entity_id
_entity_poly.type
_entity_poly.pdbx_seq_one_letter_code
_entity_poly.pdbx_strand_id
1 'polypeptide(L)'
;MANSSWTGPRSTSRPRADRPSIGAASRTATASARTAPIPLIVPADRIALEAVLDAVLENVVRHGGGEAEIRWDLDGAHEAVVTIEDHGPGMPGEAHHRAFERFFRADPSRTTDTGGAGLGLALARALVEAQRGRMWLEPTPGGGLTASIALPLR
;
A
#
# COMPACT_ATOMS: atom_id res chain seq x y z
N MET A 1 75.81 -24.38 -0.59
CA MET A 1 75.28 -23.69 -1.79
C MET A 1 73.78 -23.92 -1.84
N ALA A 2 73.02 -22.81 -1.93
CA ALA A 2 71.58 -22.65 -2.20
C ALA A 2 70.57 -23.57 -1.49
N ASN A 3 69.77 -22.99 -0.57
CA ASN A 3 68.39 -23.44 -0.39
C ASN A 3 67.46 -22.22 -0.46
N SER A 4 66.48 -22.33 -1.35
CA SER A 4 65.64 -21.24 -1.86
C SER A 4 64.36 -21.14 -1.04
N SER A 5 64.17 -20.04 -0.32
CA SER A 5 62.93 -19.74 0.41
C SER A 5 62.06 -18.79 -0.41
N TRP A 6 61.14 -19.37 -1.19
CA TRP A 6 60.08 -18.66 -1.89
C TRP A 6 59.08 -18.09 -0.87
N THR A 7 58.90 -16.77 -0.83
CA THR A 7 57.89 -16.10 -0.01
C THR A 7 56.80 -15.55 -0.93
N GLY A 8 55.61 -16.18 -0.91
CA GLY A 8 54.45 -15.77 -1.68
C GLY A 8 53.88 -14.41 -1.22
N PRO A 9 53.10 -13.73 -2.07
CA PRO A 9 52.56 -12.41 -1.77
C PRO A 9 51.48 -12.45 -0.67
N ARG A 10 51.53 -11.47 0.22
CA ARG A 10 50.60 -11.28 1.34
C ARG A 10 49.19 -10.99 0.82
N SER A 11 48.23 -11.79 1.26
CA SER A 11 46.79 -11.58 1.10
C SER A 11 46.39 -10.20 1.64
N THR A 12 46.11 -9.24 0.76
CA THR A 12 45.43 -8.00 1.12
C THR A 12 43.93 -8.28 1.24
N SER A 13 43.44 -8.37 2.47
CA SER A 13 42.00 -8.41 2.77
C SER A 13 41.36 -7.11 2.27
N ARG A 14 40.53 -7.21 1.24
CA ARG A 14 39.65 -6.11 0.82
C ARG A 14 38.75 -5.71 2.01
N PRO A 15 38.62 -4.43 2.37
CA PRO A 15 37.62 -4.01 3.34
C PRO A 15 36.23 -4.38 2.80
N ARG A 16 35.46 -5.07 3.65
CA ARG A 16 34.06 -5.42 3.43
C ARG A 16 33.31 -4.10 3.19
N ALA A 17 32.76 -3.89 2.00
CA ALA A 17 31.94 -2.71 1.74
C ALA A 17 30.78 -2.70 2.75
N ASP A 18 30.71 -1.65 3.56
CA ASP A 18 29.57 -1.40 4.44
C ASP A 18 28.31 -1.39 3.58
N ARG A 19 27.40 -2.33 3.85
CA ARG A 19 26.07 -2.31 3.25
C ARG A 19 25.39 -1.04 3.77
N PRO A 20 24.88 -0.15 2.90
CA PRO A 20 24.05 0.94 3.37
C PRO A 20 22.84 0.34 4.10
N SER A 21 22.72 0.67 5.39
CA SER A 21 21.50 0.43 6.15
C SER A 21 20.41 1.29 5.53
N ILE A 22 19.46 0.66 4.84
CA ILE A 22 18.23 1.32 4.42
C ILE A 22 17.44 1.57 5.71
N GLY A 23 17.63 2.75 6.30
CA GLY A 23 16.77 3.24 7.37
C GLY A 23 15.39 3.46 6.79
N ALA A 24 14.51 2.48 6.90
CA ALA A 24 13.10 2.69 6.67
C ALA A 24 12.60 3.64 7.76
N ALA A 25 12.52 4.93 7.45
CA ALA A 25 11.83 5.88 8.30
C ALA A 25 10.39 5.36 8.46
N SER A 26 10.03 4.96 9.68
CA SER A 26 8.67 4.54 10.02
C SER A 26 7.75 5.72 9.79
N ARG A 27 7.05 5.74 8.65
CA ARG A 27 6.00 6.71 8.40
C ARG A 27 4.75 6.22 9.11
N THR A 28 4.17 7.06 9.95
CA THR A 28 2.96 6.75 10.71
C THR A 28 1.78 7.45 10.03
N ALA A 29 0.66 6.75 9.87
CA ALA A 29 -0.60 7.36 9.46
C ALA A 29 -1.47 7.67 10.68
N THR A 30 -2.17 8.79 10.64
CA THR A 30 -3.24 9.10 11.60
C THR A 30 -4.57 8.76 10.95
N ALA A 31 -5.38 7.93 11.60
CA ALA A 31 -6.70 7.55 11.12
C ALA A 31 -7.78 7.97 12.12
N SER A 32 -8.84 8.62 11.62
CA SER A 32 -10.08 8.85 12.37
C SER A 32 -11.15 7.87 11.87
N ALA A 33 -11.87 7.22 12.78
CA ALA A 33 -12.91 6.26 12.44
C ALA A 33 -14.30 6.82 12.76
N ARG A 34 -15.18 6.87 11.77
CA ARG A 34 -16.62 7.13 11.94
C ARG A 34 -17.38 5.82 11.75
N THR A 35 -17.89 5.30 12.85
CA THR A 35 -18.54 3.98 12.95
C THR A 35 -20.04 4.09 12.72
N ALA A 36 -20.61 3.21 11.90
CA ALA A 36 -22.05 2.94 11.95
C ALA A 36 -22.44 2.47 13.37
N PRO A 37 -23.66 2.77 13.88
CA PRO A 37 -24.05 2.46 15.25
C PRO A 37 -24.06 0.95 15.59
N ILE A 38 -23.94 0.08 14.58
CA ILE A 38 -23.98 -1.37 14.72
C ILE A 38 -22.70 -1.97 14.10
N PRO A 39 -22.00 -2.90 14.79
CA PRO A 39 -20.86 -3.60 14.22
C PRO A 39 -21.28 -4.43 12.99
N LEU A 40 -20.57 -4.28 11.89
CA LEU A 40 -20.78 -5.06 10.66
C LEU A 40 -19.92 -6.31 10.70
N ILE A 41 -20.55 -7.47 10.52
CA ILE A 41 -19.87 -8.77 10.47
C ILE A 41 -20.00 -9.30 9.05
N VAL A 42 -18.86 -9.57 8.41
CA VAL A 42 -18.78 -10.09 7.04
C VAL A 42 -18.08 -11.44 7.01
N PRO A 43 -18.52 -12.39 6.17
CA PRO A 43 -17.73 -13.58 5.83
C PRO A 43 -16.55 -13.18 4.93
N ALA A 44 -15.37 -13.02 5.51
CA ALA A 44 -14.15 -12.63 4.79
C ALA A 44 -12.95 -13.47 5.22
N ASP A 45 -12.00 -13.65 4.29
CA ASP A 45 -10.66 -14.13 4.63
C ASP A 45 -9.92 -12.99 5.35
N ARG A 46 -9.64 -13.21 6.64
CA ARG A 46 -9.01 -12.22 7.50
C ARG A 46 -7.63 -11.77 6.98
N ILE A 47 -6.80 -12.71 6.50
CA ILE A 47 -5.43 -12.39 6.04
C ILE A 47 -5.50 -11.61 4.74
N ALA A 48 -6.41 -12.00 3.83
CA ALA A 48 -6.63 -11.27 2.60
C ALA A 48 -7.14 -9.84 2.86
N LEU A 49 -8.09 -9.68 3.78
CA LEU A 49 -8.63 -8.37 4.13
C LEU A 49 -7.61 -7.48 4.83
N GLU A 50 -6.78 -8.02 5.73
CA GLU A 50 -5.65 -7.29 6.33
C GLU A 50 -4.69 -6.78 5.23
N ALA A 51 -4.32 -7.63 4.26
CA ALA A 51 -3.46 -7.23 3.15
C ALA A 51 -4.10 -6.15 2.25
N VAL A 52 -5.41 -6.19 2.04
CA VAL A 52 -6.17 -5.16 1.31
C VAL A 52 -6.09 -3.82 2.05
N LEU A 53 -6.36 -3.81 3.35
CA LEU A 53 -6.35 -2.61 4.17
C LEU A 53 -4.93 -2.03 4.26
N ASP A 54 -3.91 -2.87 4.46
CA ASP A 54 -2.50 -2.46 4.47
C ASP A 54 -2.11 -1.79 3.14
N ALA A 55 -2.54 -2.35 2.01
CA ALA A 55 -2.24 -1.78 0.70
C ALA A 55 -2.89 -0.40 0.51
N VAL A 56 -4.10 -0.19 1.01
CA VAL A 56 -4.78 1.11 0.95
C VAL A 56 -4.14 2.12 1.91
N LEU A 57 -3.89 1.73 3.16
CA LEU A 57 -3.29 2.61 4.16
C LEU A 57 -1.84 2.99 3.82
N GLU A 58 -1.07 2.07 3.22
CA GLU A 58 0.28 2.40 2.74
C GLU A 58 0.23 3.46 1.63
N ASN A 59 -0.83 3.49 0.81
CA ASN A 59 -1.03 4.55 -0.16
C ASN A 59 -1.37 5.88 0.50
N VAL A 60 -2.19 5.90 1.55
CA VAL A 60 -2.46 7.11 2.34
C VAL A 60 -1.13 7.67 2.89
N VAL A 61 -0.30 6.81 3.47
CA VAL A 61 1.01 7.19 4.03
C VAL A 61 1.97 7.75 2.98
N ARG A 62 2.01 7.15 1.79
CA ARG A 62 2.97 7.54 0.74
C ARG A 62 2.51 8.69 -0.14
N HIS A 63 1.20 8.78 -0.35
CA HIS A 63 0.59 9.60 -1.40
C HIS A 63 -0.54 10.50 -0.87
N GLY A 64 -1.26 10.09 0.18
CA GLY A 64 -2.41 10.80 0.76
C GLY A 64 -2.10 11.82 1.85
N GLY A 65 -0.81 12.08 2.14
CA GLY A 65 -0.41 13.03 3.19
C GLY A 65 -0.34 12.44 4.60
N GLY A 66 -0.62 11.14 4.77
CA GLY A 66 -0.49 10.44 6.05
C GLY A 66 -1.71 10.56 6.98
N GLU A 67 -2.78 11.21 6.55
CA GLU A 67 -4.04 11.29 7.29
C GLU A 67 -5.15 10.61 6.49
N ALA A 68 -5.95 9.80 7.18
CA ALA A 68 -7.14 9.19 6.58
C ALA A 68 -8.37 9.25 7.50
N GLU A 69 -9.53 9.38 6.88
CA GLU A 69 -10.82 9.15 7.50
C GLU A 69 -11.38 7.81 7.04
N ILE A 70 -11.71 6.95 7.99
CA ILE A 70 -12.26 5.62 7.73
C ILE A 70 -13.71 5.61 8.18
N ARG A 71 -14.60 5.24 7.28
CA ARG A 71 -16.03 5.04 7.57
C ARG A 71 -16.47 3.67 7.09
N TRP A 72 -17.49 3.11 7.74
CA TRP A 72 -18.14 1.91 7.24
C TRP A 72 -19.64 1.99 7.45
N ASP A 73 -20.38 1.46 6.49
CA ASP A 73 -21.83 1.42 6.50
C ASP A 73 -22.36 0.21 5.70
N LEU A 74 -23.66 -0.02 5.79
CA LEU A 74 -24.37 -0.94 4.92
C LEU A 74 -24.72 -0.24 3.60
N ASP A 75 -24.38 -0.88 2.49
CA ASP A 75 -24.96 -0.55 1.20
C ASP A 75 -26.17 -1.49 0.95
N GLY A 76 -27.35 -0.92 1.14
CA GLY A 76 -28.61 -1.66 1.14
C GLY A 76 -28.65 -2.72 2.24
N ALA A 77 -29.05 -3.94 1.88
CA ALA A 77 -29.24 -5.06 2.82
C ALA A 77 -28.21 -6.20 2.64
N HIS A 78 -27.22 -6.03 1.76
CA HIS A 78 -26.44 -7.14 1.23
C HIS A 78 -24.94 -6.92 1.23
N GLU A 79 -24.46 -5.68 1.26
CA GLU A 79 -23.03 -5.37 1.24
C GLU A 79 -22.66 -4.50 2.45
N ALA A 80 -21.52 -4.78 3.05
CA ALA A 80 -20.83 -3.85 3.96
C ALA A 80 -19.78 -3.10 3.15
N VAL A 81 -19.76 -1.78 3.29
CA VAL A 81 -18.82 -0.91 2.58
C VAL A 81 -17.92 -0.23 3.60
N VAL A 82 -16.62 -0.46 3.48
CA VAL A 82 -15.58 0.36 4.11
C VAL A 82 -15.16 1.43 3.11
N THR A 83 -14.97 2.66 3.58
CA THR A 83 -14.40 3.74 2.77
C THR A 83 -13.29 4.42 3.54
N ILE A 84 -12.17 4.63 2.87
CA ILE A 84 -10.95 5.25 3.37
C ILE A 84 -10.70 6.48 2.52
N GLU A 85 -10.76 7.66 3.13
CA GLU A 85 -10.62 8.96 2.47
C GLU A 85 -9.32 9.59 2.92
N ASP A 86 -8.48 10.02 1.97
CA ASP A 86 -7.37 10.92 2.25
C ASP A 86 -7.63 12.30 1.64
N HIS A 87 -6.83 13.28 2.09
CA HIS A 87 -6.85 14.66 1.62
C HIS A 87 -5.48 15.08 1.05
N GLY A 88 -4.78 14.13 0.43
CA GLY A 88 -3.53 14.40 -0.26
C GLY A 88 -3.72 15.12 -1.60
N PRO A 89 -2.67 15.20 -2.44
CA PRO A 89 -2.76 15.73 -3.80
C PRO A 89 -3.74 14.96 -4.71
N GLY A 90 -4.19 13.77 -4.29
CA GLY A 90 -5.10 12.92 -5.05
C GLY A 90 -4.47 12.29 -6.29
N MET A 91 -5.33 11.80 -7.19
CA MET A 91 -4.95 11.22 -8.47
C MET A 91 -5.70 11.94 -9.60
N PRO A 92 -5.08 12.16 -10.78
CA PRO A 92 -5.79 12.69 -11.94
C PRO A 92 -7.00 11.82 -12.29
N GLY A 93 -8.12 12.44 -12.69
CA GLY A 93 -9.40 11.77 -12.98
C GLY A 93 -9.28 10.48 -13.80
N GLU A 94 -8.51 10.53 -14.89
CA GLU A 94 -8.32 9.39 -15.80
C GLU A 94 -7.44 8.26 -15.23
N ALA A 95 -6.64 8.55 -14.20
CA ALA A 95 -5.71 7.59 -13.61
C ALA A 95 -6.39 6.67 -12.58
N HIS A 96 -7.57 7.00 -12.05
CA HIS A 96 -8.27 6.17 -11.05
C HIS A 96 -8.54 4.73 -11.54
N HIS A 97 -8.99 4.57 -12.79
CA HIS A 97 -9.21 3.25 -13.37
C HIS A 97 -7.91 2.47 -13.57
N ARG A 98 -6.83 3.20 -13.86
CA ARG A 98 -5.49 2.67 -14.10
C ARG A 98 -4.73 2.37 -12.81
N ALA A 99 -5.16 2.91 -11.67
CA ALA A 99 -4.56 2.65 -10.36
C ALA A 99 -4.52 1.16 -9.99
N PHE A 100 -5.42 0.36 -10.57
CA PHE A 100 -5.47 -1.09 -10.41
C PHE A 100 -4.64 -1.86 -11.45
N GLU A 101 -4.07 -1.18 -12.45
CA GLU A 101 -3.12 -1.81 -13.38
C GLU A 101 -1.84 -2.15 -12.63
N ARG A 102 -1.34 -3.37 -12.83
CA ARG A 102 -0.05 -3.78 -12.27
C ARG A 102 1.05 -2.86 -12.81
N PHE A 103 1.94 -2.42 -11.91
CA PHE A 103 3.06 -1.54 -12.20
C PHE A 103 2.69 -0.10 -12.58
N PHE A 104 1.40 0.26 -12.54
CA PHE A 104 0.99 1.64 -12.81
C PHE A 104 1.42 2.59 -11.69
N ARG A 105 1.86 3.78 -12.10
CA ARG A 105 2.21 4.90 -11.22
C ARG A 105 1.69 6.18 -11.86
N ALA A 106 0.95 6.98 -11.10
CA ALA A 106 0.42 8.26 -11.59
C ALA A 106 1.53 9.30 -11.87
N ASP A 107 2.67 9.18 -11.18
CA ASP A 107 3.87 9.98 -11.45
C ASP A 107 5.11 9.07 -11.56
N PRO A 108 5.62 8.83 -12.78
CA PRO A 108 6.81 8.04 -13.01
C PRO A 108 8.12 8.78 -12.63
N SER A 109 8.08 10.10 -12.42
CA SER A 109 9.26 10.91 -12.07
C SER A 109 9.63 10.87 -10.59
N ARG A 110 8.74 10.36 -9.72
CA ARG A 110 9.03 10.10 -8.30
C ARG A 110 9.96 8.88 -8.18
N THR A 111 11.26 9.16 -8.13
CA THR A 111 12.38 8.20 -8.07
C THR A 111 12.29 7.23 -6.88
N THR A 112 13.07 6.15 -7.00
CA THR A 112 13.15 4.92 -6.18
C THR A 112 13.29 5.07 -4.65
N ASP A 113 13.50 6.27 -4.13
CA ASP A 113 13.62 6.50 -2.68
C ASP A 113 12.28 6.45 -1.92
N THR A 114 11.12 6.50 -2.61
CA THR A 114 9.82 6.66 -1.93
C THR A 114 8.73 5.61 -2.16
N GLY A 115 8.82 4.65 -3.09
CA GLY A 115 7.68 3.73 -3.20
C GLY A 115 7.71 2.60 -4.22
N GLY A 116 7.37 1.42 -3.69
CA GLY A 116 6.53 0.32 -4.21
C GLY A 116 6.49 0.01 -5.71
N ALA A 117 6.45 -1.28 -6.04
CA ALA A 117 6.39 -1.79 -7.41
C ALA A 117 5.05 -1.50 -8.16
N GLY A 118 4.17 -0.64 -7.65
CA GLY A 118 2.86 -0.40 -8.25
C GLY A 118 1.94 -1.64 -8.24
N LEU A 119 2.09 -2.49 -7.22
CA LEU A 119 1.33 -3.75 -7.10
C LEU A 119 0.24 -3.70 -6.03
N GLY A 120 0.29 -2.74 -5.10
CA GLY A 120 -0.55 -2.71 -3.90
C GLY A 120 -2.04 -2.74 -4.20
N LEU A 121 -2.54 -1.72 -4.91
CA LEU A 121 -3.98 -1.63 -5.23
C LEU A 121 -4.44 -2.71 -6.21
N ALA A 122 -3.59 -3.09 -7.17
CA ALA A 122 -3.88 -4.17 -8.10
C ALA A 122 -4.12 -5.51 -7.36
N LEU A 123 -3.27 -5.82 -6.37
CA LEU A 123 -3.42 -6.99 -5.51
C LEU A 123 -4.63 -6.84 -4.59
N ALA A 124 -4.82 -5.68 -3.97
CA ALA A 124 -5.95 -5.41 -3.10
C ALA A 124 -7.28 -5.66 -3.82
N ARG A 125 -7.44 -5.13 -5.03
CA ARG A 125 -8.64 -5.36 -5.85
C ARG A 125 -8.83 -6.84 -6.17
N ALA A 126 -7.78 -7.56 -6.56
CA ALA A 126 -7.87 -9.00 -6.83
C ALA A 126 -8.30 -9.80 -5.58
N LEU A 127 -7.81 -9.44 -4.39
CA LEU A 127 -8.20 -10.07 -3.13
C LEU A 127 -9.65 -9.77 -2.74
N VAL A 128 -10.13 -8.56 -3.00
CA VAL A 128 -11.55 -8.19 -2.79
C VAL A 128 -12.45 -8.94 -3.77
N GLU A 129 -12.09 -8.98 -5.06
CA GLU A 129 -12.84 -9.70 -6.10
C GLU A 129 -12.88 -11.21 -5.85
N ALA A 130 -11.79 -11.80 -5.34
CA ALA A 130 -11.76 -13.21 -4.92
C ALA A 130 -12.78 -13.54 -3.82
N GLN A 131 -13.16 -12.53 -3.03
CA GLN A 131 -14.18 -12.62 -1.98
C GLN A 131 -15.57 -12.16 -2.46
N ARG A 132 -15.78 -12.06 -3.79
CA ARG A 132 -17.02 -11.57 -4.42
C ARG A 132 -17.37 -10.13 -4.06
N GLY A 133 -16.40 -9.39 -3.55
CA GLY A 133 -16.53 -7.97 -3.26
C GLY A 133 -16.22 -7.11 -4.47
N ARG A 134 -16.27 -5.80 -4.26
CA ARG A 134 -15.89 -4.79 -5.24
C ARG A 134 -15.02 -3.74 -4.58
N MET A 135 -14.03 -3.22 -5.33
CA MET A 135 -13.18 -2.13 -4.90
C MET A 135 -13.15 -1.05 -5.97
N TRP A 136 -13.29 0.21 -5.57
CA TRP A 136 -13.24 1.34 -6.49
C TRP A 136 -12.56 2.55 -5.84
N LEU A 137 -12.21 3.52 -6.70
CA LEU A 137 -11.55 4.76 -6.31
C LEU A 137 -12.32 5.94 -6.88
N GLU A 138 -12.46 6.98 -6.07
CA GLU A 138 -13.12 8.23 -6.42
C GLU A 138 -12.31 9.42 -5.91
N PRO A 139 -12.42 10.62 -6.51
CA PRO A 139 -11.89 11.84 -5.92
C PRO A 139 -12.58 12.14 -4.59
N THR A 140 -11.80 12.47 -3.56
CA THR A 140 -12.38 12.95 -2.28
C THR A 140 -12.89 14.39 -2.47
N PRO A 141 -14.10 14.74 -1.99
CA PRO A 141 -14.55 16.13 -1.94
C PRO A 141 -13.55 17.02 -1.18
N GLY A 142 -13.12 18.11 -1.81
CA GLY A 142 -12.07 18.98 -1.24
C GLY A 142 -10.63 18.57 -1.59
N GLY A 143 -10.43 17.49 -2.35
CA GLY A 143 -9.14 17.00 -2.79
C GLY A 143 -8.72 15.73 -2.05
N GLY A 144 -7.89 14.91 -2.72
CA GLY A 144 -7.44 13.61 -2.24
C GLY A 144 -8.06 12.42 -2.98
N LEU A 145 -7.94 11.24 -2.39
CA LEU A 145 -8.45 9.99 -2.94
C LEU A 145 -9.35 9.25 -1.93
N THR A 146 -10.49 8.77 -2.42
CA THR A 146 -11.43 7.94 -1.69
C THR A 146 -11.32 6.51 -2.22
N ALA A 147 -10.94 5.56 -1.35
CA ALA A 147 -10.90 4.14 -1.66
C ALA A 147 -12.04 3.41 -0.94
N SER A 148 -12.90 2.74 -1.70
CA SER A 148 -14.04 2.01 -1.16
C SER A 148 -13.94 0.52 -1.45
N ILE A 149 -14.30 -0.28 -0.45
CA ILE A 149 -14.28 -1.75 -0.46
C ILE A 149 -15.66 -2.23 -0.01
N ALA A 150 -16.38 -2.90 -0.91
CA ALA A 150 -17.65 -3.56 -0.62
C ALA A 150 -17.43 -5.07 -0.48
N LEU A 151 -17.96 -5.67 0.58
CA LEU A 151 -17.98 -7.12 0.81
C LEU A 151 -19.42 -7.60 1.06
N PRO A 152 -19.83 -8.76 0.50
CA PRO A 152 -21.13 -9.35 0.79
C PRO A 152 -21.28 -9.72 2.27
N LEU A 153 -22.51 -9.62 2.80
CA LEU A 153 -22.85 -10.01 4.18
C LEU A 153 -23.16 -11.51 4.34
N ARG A 154 -23.31 -12.27 3.25
CA ARG A 154 -23.75 -13.67 3.25
C ARG A 154 -23.01 -14.51 2.22
#